data_AF-A0A2T3A2K1-F1
#
_entry.id   AF-A0A2T3A2K1-F1
#
_cell.length_a   1.000
_cell.length_b   1.000
_cell.length_c   1.000
_cell.angle_alpha   90.00
_cell.angle_beta   90.00
_cell.angle_gamma   90.00
#
_symmetry.space_group_name_H-M   'P 1'
#
loop_
_entity.id
_entity.type
_entity.pdbx_description
1 polymer ?
#
loop_
_entity_poly.entity_id
_entity_poly.type
_entity_poly.pdbx_seq_one_letter_code
_entity_poly.pdbx_strand_id
1 'polypeptide(L)'
;RVRQADANDIDAVTDVLIAAMPGDKDWWDYRFANRLRHAEDHRKYFRVLVEAWLSAPYSQDWTLVVAEVYDEETEVWLIGAYAAWDVAYVNFRKF
;
A
#
# COMPACT_ATOMS: atom_id res chain seq x y z
N ARG A 1 -14.26 -3.04 -8.41
CA ARG A 1 -14.49 -4.18 -7.48
C ARG A 1 -13.59 -4.04 -6.27
N VAL A 2 -13.88 -4.71 -5.16
CA VAL A 2 -13.05 -4.66 -3.93
C VAL A 2 -12.64 -6.07 -3.55
N ARG A 3 -11.37 -6.28 -3.22
CA ARG A 3 -10.83 -7.58 -2.80
C ARG A 3 -9.65 -7.42 -1.84
N GLN A 4 -9.29 -8.50 -1.16
CA GLN A 4 -8.04 -8.57 -0.42
C GLN A 4 -6.85 -8.55 -1.40
N ALA A 5 -5.80 -7.82 -1.04
CA ALA A 5 -4.57 -7.77 -1.81
C ALA A 5 -3.75 -9.05 -1.62
N ASP A 6 -3.01 -9.43 -2.66
CA ASP A 6 -2.05 -10.52 -2.64
C ASP A 6 -0.64 -10.04 -3.06
N ALA A 7 0.33 -10.95 -3.05
CA ALA A 7 1.72 -10.61 -3.33
C ALA A 7 1.96 -10.04 -4.74
N ASN A 8 1.07 -10.28 -5.71
CA ASN A 8 1.19 -9.71 -7.05
C ASN A 8 0.80 -8.23 -7.09
N ASP A 9 0.10 -7.74 -6.05
CA ASP A 9 -0.38 -6.36 -5.99
C ASP A 9 0.65 -5.38 -5.40
N ILE A 10 1.80 -5.87 -4.93
CA ILE A 10 2.79 -5.07 -4.20
C ILE A 10 3.17 -3.81 -4.96
N ASP A 11 3.51 -3.94 -6.24
CA ASP A 11 3.96 -2.82 -7.06
C ASP A 11 2.82 -1.84 -7.35
N ALA A 12 1.64 -2.36 -7.73
CA ALA A 12 0.48 -1.52 -8.01
C ALA A 12 -0.01 -0.76 -6.76
N VAL A 13 -0.02 -1.39 -5.59
CA VAL A 13 -0.35 -0.72 -4.33
C VAL A 13 0.71 0.31 -3.96
N THR A 14 1.99 0.00 -4.17
CA THR A 14 3.08 0.96 -3.93
C THR A 14 2.92 2.22 -4.77
N ASP A 15 2.59 2.06 -6.05
CA ASP A 15 2.40 3.20 -6.96
C ASP A 15 1.18 4.05 -6.56
N VAL A 16 0.06 3.41 -6.21
CA VAL A 16 -1.13 4.10 -5.69
C VAL A 16 -0.83 4.83 -4.39
N LEU A 17 -0.07 4.20 -3.49
CA LEU A 17 0.36 4.83 -2.24
C LEU A 17 1.15 6.09 -2.54
N ILE A 18 2.21 6.02 -3.34
CA ILE A 18 3.05 7.18 -3.68
C ILE A 18 2.22 8.28 -4.35
N ALA A 19 1.30 7.92 -5.24
CA ALA A 19 0.42 8.86 -5.92
C ALA A 19 -0.53 9.61 -4.96
N ALA A 20 -0.90 9.02 -3.83
CA ALA A 20 -1.76 9.64 -2.82
C ALA A 20 -1.02 10.63 -1.91
N MET A 21 0.31 10.54 -1.82
CA MET A 21 1.13 11.28 -0.84
C MET A 21 1.13 12.80 -0.97
N PRO A 22 0.97 13.40 -2.16
CA PRO A 22 0.74 14.85 -2.26
C PRO A 22 -0.48 15.33 -1.45
N GLY A 23 -1.44 14.45 -1.15
CA GLY A 23 -2.59 14.74 -0.28
C GLY A 23 -2.23 14.84 1.21
N ASP A 24 -1.10 14.29 1.64
CA ASP A 24 -0.54 14.43 3.00
C ASP A 24 0.89 14.96 2.94
N LYS A 25 0.99 16.20 2.45
CA LYS A 25 2.27 16.85 2.19
C LYS A 25 3.14 16.99 3.44
N ASP A 26 2.54 17.26 4.60
CA ASP A 26 3.28 17.48 5.84
C ASP A 26 3.98 16.20 6.31
N TRP A 27 3.28 15.06 6.27
CA TRP A 27 3.89 13.78 6.57
C TRP A 27 4.93 13.37 5.51
N TRP A 28 4.61 13.58 4.23
CA TRP A 28 5.49 13.25 3.11
C TRP A 28 6.82 14.00 3.14
N ASP A 29 6.78 15.31 3.42
CA ASP A 29 7.94 16.17 3.56
C ASP A 29 8.77 15.81 4.80
N TYR A 30 8.09 15.50 5.92
CA TYR A 30 8.75 15.10 7.16
C TYR A 30 9.52 13.78 7.01
N ARG A 31 8.89 12.76 6.43
CA ARG A 31 9.49 11.43 6.26
C ARG A 31 10.56 11.40 5.15
N PHE A 32 10.36 12.17 4.09
CA PHE A 32 11.23 12.17 2.91
C PHE A 32 11.65 13.59 2.49
N ALA A 33 12.37 14.27 3.39
CA ALA A 33 12.86 15.63 3.17
C ALA A 33 13.71 15.79 1.88
N ASN A 34 14.41 14.72 1.46
CA ASN A 34 15.26 14.72 0.27
C ASN A 34 14.67 13.99 -0.94
N ARG A 35 13.36 13.72 -0.98
CA ARG A 35 12.73 12.93 -2.07
C ARG A 35 13.00 13.45 -3.48
N LEU A 36 13.20 14.76 -3.64
CA LEU A 36 13.46 15.39 -4.94
C LEU A 36 14.89 15.09 -5.43
N ARG A 37 15.80 14.78 -4.51
CA ARG A 37 17.19 14.39 -4.81
C ARG A 37 17.33 12.87 -4.93
N HIS A 38 16.50 12.13 -4.18
CA HIS A 38 16.53 10.67 -4.13
C HIS A 38 15.10 10.12 -4.26
N ALA A 39 14.58 10.13 -5.49
CA ALA A 39 13.23 9.66 -5.77
C ALA A 39 13.07 8.14 -5.54
N GLU A 40 14.13 7.37 -5.69
CA GLU A 40 14.07 5.92 -5.47
C GLU A 40 13.92 5.53 -3.99
N ASP A 41 14.32 6.40 -3.06
CA ASP A 41 14.37 6.04 -1.63
C ASP A 41 12.97 5.86 -1.04
N HIS A 42 12.06 6.77 -1.37
CA HIS A 42 10.67 6.67 -0.91
C HIS A 42 9.99 5.47 -1.57
N ARG A 43 10.21 5.23 -2.87
CA ARG A 43 9.64 4.06 -3.56
C ARG A 43 10.10 2.74 -2.96
N LYS A 44 11.41 2.59 -2.70
CA LYS A 44 11.95 1.40 -2.03
C LYS A 44 11.35 1.21 -0.64
N TYR A 45 11.24 2.28 0.15
CA TYR A 45 10.63 2.22 1.47
C TYR A 45 9.17 1.73 1.41
N PHE A 46 8.34 2.31 0.55
CA PHE A 46 6.94 1.92 0.44
C PHE A 46 6.76 0.52 -0.08
N ARG A 47 7.58 0.10 -1.03
CA ARG A 47 7.57 -1.29 -1.50
C ARG A 47 7.83 -2.26 -0.35
N VAL A 48 8.87 -2.01 0.46
CA VAL A 48 9.18 -2.85 1.64
C VAL A 48 8.05 -2.82 2.67
N LEU A 49 7.39 -1.67 2.84
CA LEU A 49 6.24 -1.56 3.75
C LEU A 49 5.04 -2.40 3.29
N VAL A 50 4.72 -2.35 1.99
CA VAL A 50 3.63 -3.16 1.41
C VAL A 50 3.99 -4.65 1.43
N GLU A 51 5.24 -5.00 1.12
CA GLU A 51 5.78 -6.35 1.29
C GLU A 51 5.61 -6.84 2.72
N ALA A 52 5.90 -6.00 3.72
CA ALA A 52 5.74 -6.33 5.12
C ALA A 52 4.27 -6.63 5.45
N TRP A 53 3.32 -5.77 5.04
CA TRP A 53 1.87 -5.99 5.29
C TRP A 53 1.35 -7.31 4.73
N LEU A 54 1.92 -7.79 3.61
CA LEU A 54 1.49 -9.02 2.95
C LEU A 54 2.31 -10.26 3.36
N SER A 55 3.43 -10.06 4.06
CA SER A 55 4.31 -11.17 4.43
C SER A 55 3.70 -12.06 5.52
N ALA A 56 3.96 -13.37 5.45
CA ALA A 56 3.44 -14.38 6.37
C ALA A 56 3.57 -14.06 7.88
N PRO A 57 4.67 -13.46 8.39
CA PRO A 57 4.76 -13.12 9.82
C PRO A 57 3.84 -11.96 10.23
N TYR A 58 3.45 -11.07 9.30
CA TYR A 58 2.63 -9.89 9.58
C TYR A 58 1.22 -9.99 8.99
N SER A 59 0.92 -11.01 8.17
CA SER A 59 -0.39 -11.20 7.54
C SER A 59 -1.51 -11.55 8.53
N GLN A 60 -1.15 -11.90 9.77
CA GLN A 60 -2.10 -11.99 10.88
C GLN A 60 -2.36 -10.63 11.52
N ASP A 61 -1.43 -9.70 11.45
CA ASP A 61 -1.55 -8.39 12.09
C ASP A 61 -2.06 -7.32 11.13
N TRP A 62 -1.93 -7.52 9.82
CA TRP A 62 -2.31 -6.56 8.81
C TRP A 62 -3.28 -7.14 7.79
N THR A 63 -4.32 -6.36 7.47
CA THR A 63 -5.23 -6.65 6.35
C THR A 63 -5.13 -5.55 5.32
N LEU A 64 -4.70 -5.91 4.10
CA LEU A 64 -4.63 -5.01 2.96
C LEU A 64 -5.78 -5.30 1.99
N VAL A 65 -6.57 -4.28 1.70
CA VAL A 65 -7.72 -4.34 0.78
C VAL A 65 -7.47 -3.37 -0.38
N VAL A 66 -7.78 -3.79 -1.59
CA VAL A 66 -7.65 -2.99 -2.81
C VAL A 66 -8.99 -2.77 -3.48
N ALA A 67 -9.16 -1.57 -4.01
CA ALA A 67 -10.27 -1.23 -4.89
C ALA A 67 -9.76 -1.13 -6.33
N GLU A 68 -10.29 -1.99 -7.18
CA GLU A 68 -9.95 -2.04 -8.59
C GLU A 68 -11.00 -1.31 -9.42
N VAL A 69 -10.52 -0.52 -10.38
CA VAL A 69 -11.30 0.18 -11.39
C VAL A 69 -11.04 -0.48 -12.73
N TYR A 70 -12.10 -0.65 -13.53
CA TYR A 70 -11.95 -1.20 -14.88
C TYR A 70 -11.51 -0.07 -15.81
N ASP A 71 -10.43 -0.28 -16.54
CA ASP A 71 -9.96 0.61 -17.58
C ASP A 71 -10.53 0.15 -18.92
N GLU A 72 -11.39 0.97 -19.52
CA GLU A 72 -12.05 0.67 -20.79
C GLU A 72 -11.08 0.74 -21.99
N GLU A 73 -9.96 1.47 -21.89
CA GLU A 73 -8.99 1.60 -22.98
C GLU A 73 -8.07 0.38 -23.07
N THR A 74 -7.64 -0.14 -21.91
CA THR A 74 -6.75 -1.30 -21.84
C THR A 74 -7.49 -2.62 -21.64
N GLU A 75 -8.79 -2.57 -21.34
CA GLU A 75 -9.64 -3.71 -20.96
C GLU A 75 -9.13 -4.47 -19.72
N VAL A 76 -8.34 -3.83 -18.85
CA VAL A 76 -7.74 -4.42 -17.65
C VAL A 76 -8.31 -3.80 -16.37
N TRP A 77 -8.36 -4.59 -15.29
CA TRP A 77 -8.64 -4.09 -13.94
C TRP A 77 -7.37 -3.51 -13.32
N LEU A 78 -7.39 -2.23 -12.98
CA LEU A 78 -6.28 -1.52 -12.34
C LEU A 78 -6.62 -1.23 -10.89
N ILE A 79 -5.62 -1.27 -10.00
CA ILE A 79 -5.80 -0.86 -8.60
C ILE A 79 -5.82 0.67 -8.56
N GLY A 80 -6.92 1.24 -8.08
CA GLY A 80 -7.08 2.70 -7.96
C GLY A 80 -6.99 3.22 -6.53
N ALA A 81 -7.22 2.36 -5.54
CA ALA A 81 -7.11 2.70 -4.12
C ALA A 81 -6.76 1.47 -3.28
N TYR A 82 -6.22 1.71 -2.09
CA TYR A 82 -5.94 0.69 -1.09
C TYR A 82 -6.40 1.14 0.31
N ALA A 83 -6.59 0.17 1.19
CA ALA A 83 -6.77 0.39 2.62
C ALA A 83 -5.96 -0.65 3.39
N ALA A 84 -5.06 -0.19 4.26
CA ALA A 84 -4.26 -1.03 5.15
C ALA A 84 -4.77 -0.90 6.59
N TRP A 85 -5.10 -2.03 7.21
CA TRP A 85 -5.65 -2.09 8.56
C TRP A 85 -4.73 -2.89 9.47
N ASP A 86 -4.35 -2.31 10.61
CA ASP A 86 -3.78 -3.05 11.72
C ASP A 86 -4.91 -3.76 12.48
N VAL A 87 -4.93 -5.08 12.39
CA VAL A 87 -5.90 -5.99 13.00
C VAL A 87 -5.29 -6.83 14.12
N ALA A 88 -4.04 -6.57 14.52
CA ALA A 88 -3.33 -7.31 15.56
C ALA A 88 -4.17 -7.41 16.85
N TYR A 89 -4.79 -6.29 17.25
CA TYR A 89 -5.64 -6.21 18.46
C TYR A 89 -6.87 -7.11 18.44
N VAL A 90 -7.44 -7.39 17.26
CA VAL A 90 -8.60 -8.28 17.13
C VAL A 90 -8.16 -9.74 17.34
N ASN A 91 -6.95 -10.08 16.91
CA ASN A 91 -6.40 -11.44 17.06
C ASN A 91 -5.91 -11.73 18.47
N PHE A 92 -5.42 -10.73 19.21
CA PHE A 92 -5.08 -10.90 20.63
C PHE A 92 -6.26 -11.30 21.52
N ARG A 93 -7.50 -10.97 21.16
CA ARG A 93 -8.70 -11.35 21.94
C ARG A 93 -9.10 -12.83 21.80
N LYS A 94 -8.46 -13.58 20.90
CA LYS A 94 -8.74 -15.01 20.69
C LYS A 94 -7.91 -15.93 21.59
N PHE A 95 -7.00 -15.37 22.41
CA PHE A 95 -6.21 -16.11 23.39
C PHE A 95 -6.58 -15.72 24.82
#